data_AF-A0A914PGS1-F1
#
_entry.id   AF-A0A914PGS1-F1
#
_cell.length_a   1.000
_cell.length_b   1.000
_cell.length_c   1.000
_cell.angle_alpha   90.00
_cell.angle_beta   90.00
_cell.angle_gamma   90.00
#
_symmetry.space_group_name_H-M   'P 1'
#
loop_
_entity.id
_entity.type
_entity.pdbx_description
1 polymer ?
#
loop_
_entity_poly.entity_id
_entity_poly.type
_entity_poly.pdbx_seq_one_letter_code
_entity_poly.pdbx_strand_id
1 'polypeptide(L)'
;MCSINHRIFREARPERSIPEWKAEMVGMREALERFSYVDSSKVVGIRAPRLAMGGDNQLKMMSSNKFAYDNSLFVEGGPFWPQTLDYKTPWTCPSGQHCPQEKYPALWQFPINEIIRNDGKRVSMLRSALKVYETPFSLSQTILNNFNRSMSANRAPFILNLDADYLNSLPQGGAVNALETFLETDMHK
;
A
#
# COMPACT_ATOMS: atom_id res chain seq x y z
N MET A 1 -8.49 2.77 3.81
CA MET A 1 -8.62 4.04 4.56
C MET A 1 -7.33 4.36 5.30
N CYS A 2 -6.97 5.64 5.47
CA CYS A 2 -5.64 6.10 5.94
C CYS A 2 -5.71 7.05 7.14
N SER A 3 -6.22 6.58 8.30
CA SER A 3 -6.21 7.26 9.62
C SER A 3 -6.86 8.67 9.68
N ILE A 4 -7.20 9.16 10.89
CA ILE A 4 -7.77 10.51 11.04
C ILE A 4 -6.66 11.57 10.89
N ASN A 5 -5.62 11.48 11.69
CA ASN A 5 -4.70 12.61 11.86
C ASN A 5 -3.50 12.55 10.92
N HIS A 6 -3.22 11.40 10.30
CA HIS A 6 -1.97 11.11 9.58
C HIS A 6 -0.68 11.37 10.42
N ARG A 7 -0.84 11.71 11.72
CA ARG A 7 0.22 12.04 12.68
C ARG A 7 0.89 10.79 13.24
N ILE A 8 0.32 9.63 12.99
CA ILE A 8 0.71 8.35 13.57
C ILE A 8 2.22 8.06 13.39
N PHE A 9 2.87 8.66 12.38
CA PHE A 9 4.23 8.27 11.95
C PHE A 9 5.26 9.40 11.88
N ARG A 10 5.07 10.51 12.61
CA ARG A 10 6.07 11.60 12.65
C ARG A 10 7.27 11.31 13.57
N GLU A 11 7.14 10.36 14.50
CA GLU A 11 8.16 10.02 15.49
C GLU A 11 8.32 8.50 15.55
N ALA A 12 9.57 8.03 15.67
CA ALA A 12 9.93 6.63 15.91
C ALA A 12 9.47 6.19 17.32
N ARG A 13 8.16 6.08 17.50
CA ARG A 13 7.57 5.60 18.76
C ARG A 13 7.53 4.07 18.78
N PRO A 14 7.64 3.47 19.98
CA PRO A 14 7.33 2.06 20.19
C PRO A 14 5.93 1.72 19.67
N GLU A 15 5.70 0.42 19.44
CA GLU A 15 4.43 -0.13 18.95
C GLU A 15 3.22 0.58 19.58
N ARG A 16 2.41 1.21 18.74
CA ARG A 16 1.20 1.90 19.19
C ARG A 16 0.24 0.91 19.83
N SER A 17 -0.45 1.37 20.86
CA SER A 17 -1.43 0.56 21.58
C SER A 17 -2.69 0.32 20.74
N ILE A 18 -3.43 -0.75 21.06
CA ILE A 18 -4.71 -1.07 20.41
C ILE A 18 -5.72 0.10 20.48
N PRO A 19 -5.87 0.84 21.62
CA PRO A 19 -6.75 2.00 21.67
C PRO A 19 -6.33 3.14 20.73
N GLU A 20 -5.03 3.39 20.55
CA GLU A 20 -4.54 4.40 19.61
C GLU A 20 -4.87 4.02 18.16
N TRP A 21 -4.64 2.75 17.78
CA TRP A 21 -5.04 2.23 16.48
C TRP A 21 -6.55 2.33 16.25
N LYS A 22 -7.35 2.07 17.29
CA LYS A 22 -8.81 2.17 17.21
C LYS A 22 -9.25 3.61 16.99
N ALA A 23 -8.73 4.55 17.79
CA ALA A 23 -9.06 5.96 17.67
C ALA A 23 -8.77 6.50 16.26
N GLU A 24 -7.68 6.04 15.64
CA GLU A 24 -7.29 6.50 14.31
C GLU A 24 -8.05 5.79 13.18
N MET A 25 -8.16 4.45 13.21
CA MET A 25 -8.73 3.69 12.10
C MET A 25 -10.24 3.55 12.19
N VAL A 26 -10.79 3.25 13.37
CA VAL A 26 -12.25 3.20 13.54
C VAL A 26 -12.82 4.60 13.51
N GLY A 27 -12.16 5.56 14.15
CA GLY A 27 -12.60 6.95 14.13
C GLY A 27 -12.67 7.52 12.71
N MET A 28 -11.72 7.19 11.82
CA MET A 28 -11.80 7.62 10.42
C MET A 28 -12.99 6.96 9.69
N ARG A 29 -13.33 5.71 10.03
CA ARG A 29 -14.50 5.02 9.46
C ARG A 29 -15.79 5.72 9.86
N GLU A 30 -15.91 6.07 11.14
CA GLU A 30 -17.04 6.81 11.71
C GLU A 30 -17.13 8.22 11.12
N ALA A 31 -16.00 8.89 10.89
CA ALA A 31 -15.97 10.18 10.22
C ALA A 31 -16.48 10.10 8.77
N LEU A 32 -16.06 9.10 8.00
CA LEU A 32 -16.57 8.88 6.64
C LEU A 32 -18.08 8.60 6.63
N GLU A 33 -18.58 7.81 7.58
CA GLU A 33 -20.01 7.58 7.73
C GLU A 33 -20.76 8.87 8.03
N ARG A 34 -20.25 9.68 8.97
CA ARG A 34 -20.91 10.90 9.42
C ARG A 34 -20.88 12.02 8.39
N PHE A 35 -19.76 12.22 7.71
CA PHE A 35 -19.51 13.40 6.87
C PHE A 35 -19.63 13.12 5.37
N SER A 36 -19.55 11.85 4.95
CA SER A 36 -19.67 11.45 3.55
C SER A 36 -20.84 10.50 3.29
N TYR A 37 -21.64 10.17 4.32
CA TYR A 37 -22.81 9.30 4.23
C TYR A 37 -22.50 7.92 3.62
N VAL A 38 -21.27 7.46 3.78
CA VAL A 38 -20.84 6.13 3.35
C VAL A 38 -21.24 5.11 4.41
N ASP A 39 -21.87 4.02 4.00
CA ASP A 39 -22.12 2.88 4.89
C ASP A 39 -20.79 2.33 5.43
N SER A 40 -20.58 2.47 6.75
CA SER A 40 -19.33 2.06 7.41
C SER A 40 -19.04 0.57 7.24
N SER A 41 -20.05 -0.27 7.03
CA SER A 41 -19.87 -1.70 6.75
C SER A 41 -19.16 -1.96 5.41
N LYS A 42 -19.16 -0.98 4.49
CA LYS A 42 -18.44 -1.05 3.21
C LYS A 42 -16.99 -0.59 3.32
N VAL A 43 -16.61 0.08 4.42
CA VAL A 43 -15.24 0.55 4.67
C VAL A 43 -14.48 -0.53 5.45
N VAL A 44 -13.99 -1.51 4.71
CA VAL A 44 -13.40 -2.75 5.28
C VAL A 44 -11.88 -2.81 5.23
N GLY A 45 -11.22 -1.90 4.51
CA GLY A 45 -9.77 -1.92 4.30
C GLY A 45 -9.02 -0.82 5.02
N ILE A 46 -7.84 -1.14 5.56
CA ILE A 46 -6.92 -0.14 6.13
C ILE A 46 -5.58 -0.11 5.39
N ARG A 47 -4.96 1.07 5.42
CA ARG A 47 -3.57 1.31 5.08
C ARG A 47 -3.01 2.26 6.12
N ALA A 48 -2.01 1.82 6.86
CA ALA A 48 -1.28 2.61 7.82
C ALA A 48 -0.56 3.76 7.08
N PRO A 49 -0.69 5.02 7.55
CA PRO A 49 0.05 6.10 6.95
C PRO A 49 1.56 5.82 6.90
N ARG A 50 2.23 6.33 5.86
CA ARG A 50 3.64 6.04 5.54
C ARG A 50 4.00 4.56 5.39
N LEU A 51 3.02 3.67 5.19
CA LEU A 51 3.24 2.23 5.03
C LEU A 51 3.97 1.61 6.24
N ALA A 52 3.71 2.14 7.43
CA ALA A 52 4.35 1.67 8.66
C ALA A 52 3.36 0.78 9.43
N MET A 53 3.48 -0.52 9.19
CA MET A 53 2.66 -1.53 9.87
C MET A 53 2.94 -1.53 11.37
N GLY A 54 1.89 -1.62 12.18
CA GLY A 54 1.91 -1.63 13.64
C GLY A 54 1.78 -3.01 14.26
N GLY A 55 2.21 -4.06 13.56
CA GLY A 55 2.29 -5.42 14.05
C GLY A 55 0.98 -5.93 14.66
N ASP A 56 1.12 -6.69 15.74
CA ASP A 56 0.02 -7.40 16.36
C ASP A 56 -1.05 -6.47 16.95
N ASN A 57 -0.67 -5.26 17.41
CA ASN A 57 -1.64 -4.30 17.93
C ASN A 57 -2.56 -3.75 16.84
N GLN A 58 -2.02 -3.45 15.66
CA GLN A 58 -2.82 -3.05 14.50
C GLN A 58 -3.80 -4.17 14.12
N LEU A 59 -3.32 -5.40 14.01
CA LEU A 59 -4.10 -6.54 13.54
C LEU A 59 -5.15 -7.00 14.57
N LYS A 60 -4.84 -6.94 15.88
CA LYS A 60 -5.82 -7.16 16.97
C LYS A 60 -6.95 -6.14 16.90
N MET A 61 -6.63 -4.86 16.70
CA MET A 61 -7.63 -3.81 16.49
C MET A 61 -8.47 -4.12 15.25
N MET A 62 -7.86 -4.51 14.13
CA MET A 62 -8.57 -4.83 12.91
C MET A 62 -9.59 -5.95 13.09
N SER A 63 -9.13 -7.08 13.66
CA SER A 63 -9.96 -8.25 13.92
C SER A 63 -11.14 -7.91 14.84
N SER A 64 -10.88 -7.18 15.93
CA SER A 64 -11.91 -6.75 16.89
C SER A 64 -12.94 -5.78 16.30
N ASN A 65 -12.59 -5.07 15.22
CA ASN A 65 -13.42 -4.02 14.62
C ASN A 65 -13.86 -4.37 13.18
N LYS A 66 -13.82 -5.65 12.81
CA LYS A 66 -14.36 -6.18 11.53
C LYS A 66 -13.76 -5.52 10.29
N PHE A 67 -12.47 -5.17 10.32
CA PHE A 67 -11.74 -4.86 9.09
C PHE A 67 -11.38 -6.18 8.38
N ALA A 68 -11.46 -6.19 7.06
CA ALA A 68 -11.24 -7.37 6.24
C ALA A 68 -9.80 -7.50 5.75
N TYR A 69 -9.13 -6.38 5.45
CA TYR A 69 -7.79 -6.42 4.88
C TYR A 69 -6.89 -5.24 5.27
N ASP A 70 -5.59 -5.51 5.35
CA ASP A 70 -4.51 -4.53 5.46
C ASP A 70 -3.72 -4.44 4.15
N ASN A 71 -3.31 -3.22 3.78
CA ASN A 71 -2.39 -2.98 2.69
C ASN A 71 -1.33 -1.94 3.08
N SER A 72 -0.62 -2.22 4.16
CA SER A 72 0.42 -1.35 4.73
C SER A 72 1.83 -1.90 4.55
N LEU A 73 1.98 -3.22 4.47
CA LEU A 73 3.28 -3.89 4.45
C LEU A 73 3.84 -3.97 3.02
N PHE A 74 4.97 -3.32 2.77
CA PHE A 74 5.76 -3.58 1.56
C PHE A 74 6.61 -4.81 1.71
N VAL A 75 6.95 -5.48 0.61
CA VAL A 75 7.67 -6.76 0.63
C VAL A 75 8.71 -6.83 -0.48
N GLU A 76 9.86 -7.40 -0.12
CA GLU A 76 10.96 -7.70 -1.04
C GLU A 76 10.86 -9.13 -1.58
N GLY A 77 11.41 -9.40 -2.77
CA GLY A 77 11.49 -10.75 -3.33
C GLY A 77 10.24 -11.29 -4.04
N GLY A 78 9.16 -10.49 -4.12
CA GLY A 78 7.91 -10.88 -4.79
C GLY A 78 8.02 -11.03 -6.32
N PRO A 79 6.87 -11.16 -7.03
CA PRO A 79 5.56 -10.68 -6.60
C PRO A 79 4.75 -11.74 -5.80
N PHE A 80 4.12 -11.32 -4.71
CA PHE A 80 3.32 -12.16 -3.84
C PHE A 80 1.83 -11.88 -4.00
N TRP A 81 1.03 -12.95 -3.94
CA TRP A 81 -0.42 -12.86 -3.84
C TRP A 81 -0.85 -12.41 -2.43
N PRO A 82 -2.01 -11.75 -2.30
CA PRO A 82 -2.66 -11.57 -1.01
C PRO A 82 -2.89 -12.92 -0.33
N GLN A 83 -2.73 -12.94 0.98
CA GLN A 83 -2.91 -14.14 1.80
C GLN A 83 -3.58 -13.75 3.12
N THR A 84 -4.39 -14.64 3.67
CA THR A 84 -4.91 -14.49 5.03
C THR A 84 -3.85 -14.82 6.08
N LEU A 85 -3.93 -14.14 7.22
CA LEU A 85 -3.01 -14.29 8.35
C LEU A 85 -3.38 -15.49 9.26
N ASP A 86 -4.05 -16.50 8.71
CA ASP A 86 -4.27 -17.81 9.35
C ASP A 86 -2.95 -18.58 9.54
N TYR A 87 -1.98 -18.31 8.65
CA TYR A 87 -0.67 -18.97 8.59
C TYR A 87 0.45 -17.96 8.34
N LYS A 88 1.69 -18.41 8.55
CA LYS A 88 2.89 -17.64 8.22
C LYS A 88 2.90 -17.25 6.74
N THR A 89 3.27 -16.00 6.48
CA THR A 89 3.37 -15.45 5.12
C THR A 89 4.68 -15.88 4.44
N PRO A 90 4.72 -15.95 3.09
CA PRO A 90 5.91 -16.37 2.35
C PRO A 90 6.99 -15.28 2.24
N TRP A 91 6.65 -14.01 2.48
CA TRP A 91 7.61 -12.91 2.51
C TRP A 91 8.28 -12.77 3.88
N THR A 92 9.53 -12.32 3.85
CA THR A 92 10.26 -11.92 5.05
C THR A 92 9.77 -10.57 5.56
N CYS A 93 9.88 -10.34 6.86
CA CYS A 93 9.57 -9.03 7.43
C CYS A 93 10.64 -8.02 7.01
N PRO A 94 10.30 -6.92 6.31
CA PRO A 94 11.27 -5.91 5.93
C PRO A 94 11.84 -5.18 7.14
N SER A 95 13.08 -4.71 7.00
CA SER A 95 13.72 -3.88 8.02
C SER A 95 12.90 -2.62 8.33
N GLY A 96 12.67 -2.35 9.61
CA GLY A 96 11.91 -1.18 10.07
C GLY A 96 10.39 -1.33 10.01
N GLN A 97 9.86 -2.51 9.69
CA GLN A 97 8.44 -2.85 9.79
C GLN A 97 8.14 -3.71 11.03
N HIS A 98 6.92 -3.60 11.55
CA HIS A 98 6.42 -4.49 12.60
C HIS A 98 5.44 -5.48 11.97
N CYS A 99 5.90 -6.71 11.75
CA CYS A 99 5.11 -7.78 11.14
C CYS A 99 4.40 -8.65 12.19
N PRO A 100 3.29 -9.31 11.84
CA PRO A 100 2.55 -10.19 12.75
C PRO A 100 3.45 -11.28 13.36
N GLN A 101 3.35 -11.46 14.67
CA GLN A 101 3.90 -12.61 15.38
C GLN A 101 2.80 -13.62 15.78
N GLU A 102 1.55 -13.16 15.83
CA GLU A 102 0.38 -13.98 16.10
C GLU A 102 -0.42 -14.29 14.83
N LYS A 103 -1.40 -15.20 14.95
CA LYS A 103 -2.34 -15.52 13.88
C LYS A 103 -3.56 -14.62 13.95
N TYR A 104 -4.04 -14.17 12.78
CA TYR A 104 -5.26 -13.38 12.64
C TYR A 104 -6.18 -14.05 11.62
N PRO A 105 -7.00 -15.02 12.06
CA PRO A 105 -7.82 -15.80 11.16
C PRO A 105 -8.74 -14.94 10.29
N ALA A 106 -8.88 -15.32 9.02
CA ALA A 106 -9.68 -14.62 8.00
C ALA A 106 -9.28 -13.16 7.70
N LEU A 107 -8.28 -12.60 8.37
CA LEU A 107 -7.79 -11.25 8.09
C LEU A 107 -6.80 -11.28 6.94
N TRP A 108 -7.06 -10.52 5.89
CA TRP A 108 -6.22 -10.50 4.68
C TRP A 108 -5.07 -9.51 4.80
N GLN A 109 -3.88 -9.95 4.41
CA GLN A 109 -2.77 -9.07 4.10
C GLN A 109 -2.62 -8.99 2.59
N PHE A 110 -2.78 -7.79 2.05
CA PHE A 110 -2.41 -7.46 0.68
C PHE A 110 -0.99 -6.89 0.74
N PRO A 111 0.04 -7.63 0.30
CA PRO A 111 1.39 -7.11 0.32
C PRO A 111 1.57 -6.02 -0.76
N ILE A 112 2.34 -4.98 -0.46
CA ILE A 112 2.79 -4.01 -1.45
C ILE A 112 4.06 -4.57 -2.08
N ASN A 113 3.88 -5.20 -3.25
CA ASN A 113 5.00 -5.63 -4.08
C ASN A 113 5.75 -4.39 -4.61
N GLU A 114 7.02 -4.24 -4.23
CA GLU A 114 7.79 -3.06 -4.59
C GLU A 114 8.02 -2.94 -6.11
N ILE A 115 7.98 -1.70 -6.56
CA ILE A 115 8.36 -1.28 -7.91
C ILE A 115 9.89 -1.29 -7.99
N ILE A 116 10.42 -2.00 -8.98
CA ILE A 116 11.84 -1.99 -9.30
C ILE A 116 12.05 -0.97 -10.43
N ARG A 117 12.81 0.08 -10.13
CA ARG A 117 13.24 1.07 -11.13
C ARG A 117 14.27 0.45 -12.08
N ASN A 118 14.46 1.09 -13.23
CA ASN A 118 15.48 0.68 -14.22
C ASN A 118 16.93 0.70 -13.68
N ASP A 119 17.19 1.42 -12.57
CA ASP A 119 18.49 1.44 -11.88
C ASP A 119 18.60 0.41 -10.73
N GLY A 120 17.64 -0.51 -10.62
CA GLY A 120 17.59 -1.54 -9.60
C GLY A 120 17.05 -1.08 -8.25
N LYS A 121 16.81 0.23 -8.05
CA LYS A 121 16.24 0.73 -6.80
C LYS A 121 14.81 0.26 -6.62
N ARG A 122 14.50 -0.29 -5.44
CA ARG A 122 13.16 -0.73 -5.04
C ARG A 122 12.44 0.39 -4.31
N VAL A 123 11.17 0.58 -4.62
CA VAL A 123 10.31 1.60 -4.01
C VAL A 123 8.88 1.09 -3.87
N SER A 124 8.22 1.46 -2.77
CA SER A 124 6.85 1.00 -2.49
C SER A 124 5.76 1.97 -3.01
N MET A 125 6.15 3.22 -3.33
CA MET A 125 5.27 4.28 -3.84
C MET A 125 5.82 4.83 -5.16
N LEU A 126 4.93 5.16 -6.10
CA LEU A 126 5.28 5.69 -7.41
C LEU A 126 5.92 7.08 -7.32
N ARG A 127 5.53 7.90 -6.32
CA ARG A 127 6.21 9.18 -6.01
C ARG A 127 7.70 8.99 -5.75
N SER A 128 8.06 7.92 -5.06
CA SER A 128 9.46 7.57 -4.74
C SER A 128 10.21 6.99 -5.94
N ALA A 129 9.49 6.59 -7.00
CA ALA A 129 10.09 6.07 -8.22
C ALA A 129 10.74 7.16 -9.08
N LEU A 130 10.37 8.42 -8.89
CA LEU A 130 10.82 9.55 -9.70
C LEU A 130 12.32 9.85 -9.53
N LYS A 131 12.97 10.20 -10.64
CA LYS A 131 14.35 10.70 -10.74
C LYS A 131 14.39 12.22 -10.91
N VAL A 132 15.58 12.81 -10.73
CA VAL A 132 15.81 14.25 -10.96
C VAL A 132 15.50 14.64 -12.41
N TYR A 133 15.86 13.79 -13.37
CA TYR A 133 15.58 13.95 -14.80
C TYR A 133 14.62 12.86 -15.28
N GLU A 134 13.47 12.75 -14.63
CA GLU A 134 12.45 11.77 -15.03
C GLU A 134 11.67 12.24 -16.25
N THR A 135 11.32 11.30 -17.13
CA THR A 135 10.46 11.57 -18.29
C THR A 135 9.18 10.73 -18.23
N PRO A 136 8.06 11.19 -18.82
CA PRO A 136 6.82 10.42 -18.87
C PRO A 136 7.02 9.03 -19.47
N PHE A 137 7.83 8.94 -20.53
CA PHE A 137 8.16 7.67 -21.19
C PHE A 137 8.93 6.70 -20.28
N SER A 138 10.00 7.17 -19.62
CA SER A 138 10.79 6.36 -18.68
C SER A 138 9.93 5.82 -17.53
N LEU A 139 9.00 6.64 -17.05
CA LEU A 139 8.06 6.29 -16.00
C LEU A 139 7.03 5.26 -16.47
N SER A 140 6.44 5.45 -17.65
CA SER A 140 5.53 4.46 -18.28
C SER A 140 6.23 3.11 -18.46
N GLN A 141 7.48 3.11 -18.96
CA GLN A 141 8.28 1.90 -19.10
C GLN A 141 8.56 1.24 -17.75
N THR A 142 8.85 2.02 -16.70
CA THR A 142 9.04 1.47 -15.35
C THR A 142 7.76 0.79 -14.85
N ILE A 143 6.58 1.39 -15.08
CA ILE A 143 5.28 0.81 -14.73
C ILE A 143 5.05 -0.48 -15.51
N LEU A 144 5.22 -0.46 -16.83
CA LEU A 144 5.05 -1.61 -17.72
C LEU A 144 5.98 -2.77 -17.35
N ASN A 145 7.26 -2.49 -17.07
CA ASN A 145 8.23 -3.51 -16.67
C ASN A 145 7.82 -4.22 -15.38
N ASN A 146 7.26 -3.49 -14.41
CA ASN A 146 6.79 -4.08 -13.16
C ASN A 146 5.46 -4.82 -13.31
N PHE A 147 4.57 -4.35 -14.17
CA PHE A 147 3.38 -5.09 -14.58
C PHE A 147 3.77 -6.43 -15.24
N ASN A 148 4.67 -6.40 -16.21
CA ASN A 148 5.18 -7.58 -16.91
C ASN A 148 5.91 -8.54 -15.96
N ARG A 149 6.69 -8.02 -15.00
CA ARG A 149 7.27 -8.84 -13.92
C ARG A 149 6.20 -9.63 -13.17
N SER A 150 5.04 -9.02 -12.90
CA SER A 150 3.92 -9.74 -12.27
C SER A 150 3.27 -10.74 -13.21
N MET A 151 2.96 -10.32 -14.43
CA MET A 151 2.27 -11.15 -15.43
C MET A 151 3.04 -12.39 -15.86
N SER A 152 4.36 -12.27 -16.00
CA SER A 152 5.25 -13.36 -16.41
C SER A 152 5.67 -14.28 -15.27
N ALA A 153 5.55 -13.84 -14.01
CA ALA A 153 5.85 -14.67 -12.84
C ALA A 153 4.64 -15.54 -12.46
N ASN A 154 3.85 -15.10 -11.48
CA ASN A 154 2.71 -15.83 -10.94
C ASN A 154 1.39 -15.07 -11.07
N ARG A 155 1.36 -13.97 -11.85
CA ARG A 155 0.20 -13.09 -12.06
C ARG A 155 -0.39 -12.52 -10.78
N ALA A 156 0.41 -12.35 -9.73
CA ALA A 156 -0.04 -11.67 -8.52
C ALA A 156 -0.57 -10.26 -8.85
N PRO A 157 -1.53 -9.73 -8.07
CA PRO A 157 -2.08 -8.41 -8.32
C PRO A 157 -0.99 -7.33 -8.38
N PHE A 158 -0.95 -6.59 -9.49
CA PHE A 158 -0.08 -5.43 -9.64
C PHE A 158 -0.81 -4.19 -9.12
N ILE A 159 -0.46 -3.75 -7.92
CA ILE A 159 -1.08 -2.60 -7.26
C ILE A 159 -0.16 -1.38 -7.41
N LEU A 160 -0.63 -0.36 -8.12
CA LEU A 160 0.04 0.93 -8.23
C LEU A 160 -0.29 1.83 -7.03
N ASN A 161 0.69 2.06 -6.16
CA ASN A 161 0.54 2.95 -5.01
C ASN A 161 1.04 4.35 -5.36
N LEU A 162 0.13 5.33 -5.36
CA LEU A 162 0.42 6.73 -5.66
C LEU A 162 -0.34 7.66 -4.71
N ASP A 163 0.09 8.90 -4.69
CA ASP A 163 -0.53 10.02 -3.98
C ASP A 163 -0.82 11.17 -4.95
N ALA A 164 -1.55 12.19 -4.50
CA ALA A 164 -1.83 13.37 -5.33
C ALA A 164 -0.56 14.15 -5.69
N ASP A 165 0.48 14.09 -4.85
CA ASP A 165 1.77 14.75 -5.11
C ASP A 165 2.46 14.15 -6.33
N TYR A 166 2.35 12.82 -6.52
CA TYR A 166 2.85 12.14 -7.71
C TYR A 166 2.19 12.69 -8.99
N LEU A 167 0.87 12.86 -9.00
CA LEU A 167 0.15 13.33 -10.20
C LEU A 167 0.63 14.71 -10.67
N ASN A 168 1.11 15.54 -9.74
CA ASN A 168 1.61 16.90 -10.01
C ASN A 168 3.15 16.99 -10.11
N SER A 169 3.84 15.85 -10.09
CA SER A 169 5.30 15.81 -9.90
C SER A 169 6.15 16.17 -11.13
N LEU A 170 5.56 16.14 -12.33
CA LEU A 170 6.26 16.43 -13.59
C LEU A 170 5.58 17.59 -14.33
N PRO A 171 6.37 18.45 -15.04
CA PRO A 171 5.81 19.53 -15.84
C PRO A 171 4.80 19.03 -16.88
N GLN A 172 3.86 19.91 -17.25
CA GLN A 172 2.88 19.64 -18.31
C GLN A 172 2.07 18.35 -18.12
N GLY A 173 1.82 17.94 -16.86
CA GLY A 173 1.06 16.73 -16.55
C GLY A 173 1.82 15.43 -16.83
N GLY A 174 3.15 15.48 -16.98
CA GLY A 174 3.94 14.33 -17.43
C GLY A 174 3.77 13.04 -16.62
N ALA A 175 3.46 13.12 -15.32
CA ALA A 175 3.20 11.96 -14.48
C ALA A 175 1.84 11.31 -14.77
N VAL A 176 0.83 12.12 -15.13
CA VAL A 176 -0.48 11.65 -15.59
C VAL A 176 -0.35 11.03 -16.98
N ASN A 177 0.34 11.71 -17.91
CA ASN A 177 0.57 11.19 -19.26
C ASN A 177 1.28 9.82 -19.24
N ALA A 178 2.17 9.59 -18.28
CA ALA A 178 2.81 8.28 -18.09
C ALA A 178 1.81 7.18 -17.69
N LEU A 179 0.84 7.50 -16.81
CA LEU A 179 -0.24 6.58 -16.44
C LEU A 179 -1.18 6.30 -17.62
N GLU A 180 -1.56 7.35 -18.35
CA GLU A 180 -2.42 7.23 -19.54
C GLU A 180 -1.74 6.37 -20.62
N THR A 181 -0.44 6.61 -20.89
CA THR A 181 0.33 5.79 -21.84
C THR A 181 0.31 4.32 -21.43
N PHE A 182 0.54 4.02 -20.15
CA PHE A 182 0.47 2.65 -19.65
C PHE A 182 -0.92 2.02 -19.83
N LEU A 183 -1.97 2.72 -19.44
CA LEU A 183 -3.35 2.22 -19.46
C LEU A 183 -3.90 2.05 -20.89
N GLU A 184 -3.66 3.01 -21.77
CA GLU A 184 -4.30 3.06 -23.09
C GLU A 184 -3.46 2.40 -24.19
N THR A 185 -2.13 2.44 -24.05
CA THR A 185 -1.24 1.98 -25.12
C THR A 185 -0.59 0.65 -24.79
N ASP A 186 -0.11 0.47 -23.55
CA ASP A 186 0.73 -0.69 -23.23
C ASP A 186 -0.08 -1.90 -22.72
N MET A 187 -1.26 -1.68 -22.13
CA MET A 187 -2.16 -2.77 -21.70
C MET A 187 -2.92 -3.45 -22.86
N HIS A 188 -2.96 -2.85 -24.04
CA HIS A 188 -3.71 -3.34 -25.20
C HIS A 188 -2.83 -3.99 -26.30
N LYS A 189 -1.52 -4.09 -26.06
CA LYS A 189 -0.56 -4.79 -26.91
C LYS A 189 -0.36 -6.23 -26.45
#